data_AF-A0A8J8K4S0-F1
#
_entry.id   AF-A0A8J8K4S0-F1
#
_cell.length_a   1.000
_cell.length_b   1.000
_cell.length_c   1.000
_cell.angle_alpha   90.00
_cell.angle_beta   90.00
_cell.angle_gamma   90.00
#
_symmetry.space_group_name_H-M   'P 1'
#
loop_
_entity.id
_entity.type
_entity.pdbx_description
1 polymer ?
#
loop_
_entity_poly.entity_id
_entity_poly.type
_entity_poly.pdbx_seq_one_letter_code
_entity_poly.pdbx_strand_id
1 'polypeptide(L)'
;MKKLFLLFAVFSFGLLFSQNQQEFIFKFKVKKWQKEFKKHQKNKEKGTSILNLFDTSGRKINFDVQEKNISEVKMKDILNVKGKSLDHSKIITLTLFPKSMSGSYLENGRQYFIEPVKDKCNTYKVYINPTIDKDVEVGQLKDFVE
;
A
#
# COMPACT_ATOMS: atom_id res chain seq x y z
N MET A 1 -5.71 -3.88 -50.46
CA MET A 1 -6.45 -4.51 -49.34
C MET A 1 -5.56 -5.29 -48.36
N LYS A 2 -4.59 -6.11 -48.81
CA LYS A 2 -3.69 -6.88 -47.91
C LYS A 2 -2.85 -6.03 -46.93
N LYS A 3 -2.43 -4.83 -47.35
CA LYS A 3 -1.65 -3.89 -46.50
C LYS A 3 -2.47 -3.26 -45.35
N LEU A 4 -3.79 -3.17 -45.49
CA LEU A 4 -4.68 -2.59 -44.47
C LEU A 4 -4.93 -3.59 -43.33
N PHE A 5 -5.05 -4.88 -43.67
CA PHE A 5 -5.15 -5.97 -42.70
C PHE A 5 -3.90 -6.14 -41.85
N LEU A 6 -2.71 -5.92 -42.45
CA LEU A 6 -1.44 -5.97 -41.74
C LEU A 6 -1.33 -4.84 -40.69
N LEU A 7 -1.84 -3.65 -41.02
CA LEU A 7 -1.85 -2.50 -40.11
C LEU A 7 -2.77 -2.77 -38.89
N PHE A 8 -3.92 -3.39 -39.13
CA PHE A 8 -4.85 -3.77 -38.07
C PHE A 8 -4.28 -4.86 -37.15
N ALA A 9 -3.59 -5.86 -37.71
CA ALA A 9 -2.95 -6.92 -36.92
C ALA A 9 -1.82 -6.39 -36.01
N VAL A 10 -1.05 -5.41 -36.46
CA VAL A 10 -0.01 -4.75 -35.64
C VAL A 10 -0.61 -3.92 -34.52
N PHE A 11 -1.74 -3.24 -34.77
CA PHE A 11 -2.44 -2.45 -33.74
C PHE A 11 -3.06 -3.34 -32.64
N SER A 12 -3.59 -4.51 -33.01
CA SER A 12 -4.16 -5.48 -32.06
C SER A 12 -3.12 -6.08 -31.11
N PHE A 13 -1.91 -6.36 -31.59
CA PHE A 13 -0.84 -6.91 -30.75
C PHE A 13 -0.24 -5.87 -29.79
N GLY A 14 -0.14 -4.60 -30.20
CA GLY A 14 0.39 -3.54 -29.34
C GLY A 14 -0.44 -3.25 -28.08
N LEU A 15 -1.75 -3.46 -28.15
CA LEU A 15 -2.67 -3.25 -27.01
C LEU A 15 -2.61 -4.38 -25.97
N LEU A 16 -2.19 -5.58 -26.35
CA LEU A 16 -2.10 -6.73 -25.43
C LEU A 16 -0.88 -6.67 -24.50
N PHE A 17 0.17 -5.93 -24.87
CA PHE A 17 1.38 -5.78 -24.04
C PHE A 17 1.28 -4.67 -22.97
N SER A 18 0.17 -3.93 -22.91
CA SER A 18 -0.04 -2.88 -21.90
C SER A 18 -0.83 -3.32 -20.66
N GLN A 19 -1.00 -4.63 -20.43
CA GLN A 19 -1.40 -5.16 -19.12
C GLN A 19 -0.22 -5.12 -18.12
N ASN A 20 0.51 -4.00 -18.13
CA ASN A 20 1.69 -3.76 -17.32
C ASN A 20 1.29 -3.68 -15.85
N GLN A 21 2.09 -4.36 -15.02
CA GLN A 21 2.00 -4.34 -13.56
C GLN A 21 1.70 -2.92 -13.07
N GLN A 22 0.54 -2.77 -12.41
CA GLN A 22 0.12 -1.50 -11.82
C GLN A 22 0.99 -1.25 -10.58
N GLU A 23 2.16 -0.65 -10.79
CA GLU A 23 3.05 -0.19 -9.72
C GLU A 23 3.33 1.31 -9.82
N PHE A 24 3.47 1.94 -8.66
CA PHE A 24 3.91 3.34 -8.57
C PHE A 24 4.97 3.50 -7.48
N ILE A 25 6.04 4.22 -7.79
CA ILE A 25 7.17 4.46 -6.90
C ILE A 25 7.10 5.88 -6.35
N PHE A 26 7.22 6.02 -5.04
CA PHE A 26 7.20 7.31 -4.35
C PHE A 26 8.27 7.42 -3.27
N LYS A 27 8.55 8.66 -2.83
CA LYS A 27 9.46 8.94 -1.72
C LYS A 27 8.68 9.25 -0.45
N PHE A 28 9.13 8.68 0.68
CA PHE A 28 8.51 8.91 1.98
C PHE A 28 9.56 8.90 3.09
N LYS A 29 9.55 9.92 3.97
CA LYS A 29 10.52 10.06 5.07
C LYS A 29 9.92 9.53 6.37
N VAL A 30 10.02 8.22 6.60
CA VAL A 30 9.42 7.52 7.76
C VAL A 30 9.76 8.19 9.09
N LYS A 31 11.05 8.41 9.36
CA LYS A 31 11.51 9.02 10.63
C LYS A 31 10.92 10.41 10.88
N LYS A 32 10.77 11.22 9.83
CA LYS A 32 10.18 12.56 9.93
C LYS A 32 8.70 12.45 10.30
N TRP A 33 7.96 11.62 9.56
CA TRP A 33 6.53 11.43 9.79
C TRP A 33 6.26 10.83 11.18
N GLN A 34 7.02 9.82 11.62
CA GLN A 34 6.88 9.24 12.97
C GLN A 34 7.10 10.28 14.09
N LYS A 35 8.05 11.20 13.91
CA LYS A 35 8.30 12.29 14.88
C LYS A 35 7.11 13.25 14.95
N GLU A 36 6.55 13.62 13.80
CA GLU A 36 5.36 14.48 13.70
C GLU A 36 4.15 13.78 14.33
N PHE A 37 3.90 12.53 13.97
CA PHE A 37 2.84 11.69 14.53
C PHE A 37 2.89 11.62 16.07
N LYS A 38 4.06 11.30 16.64
CA LYS A 38 4.24 11.26 18.11
C LYS A 38 4.04 12.64 18.76
N LYS A 39 4.36 13.74 18.06
CA LYS A 39 4.12 15.11 18.56
C LYS A 39 2.63 15.42 18.62
N HIS A 40 1.88 15.09 17.55
CA HIS A 40 0.43 15.28 17.52
C HIS A 40 -0.28 14.49 18.61
N GLN A 41 0.10 13.21 18.81
CA GLN A 41 -0.48 12.40 19.88
C GLN A 41 -0.25 12.97 21.29
N LYS A 42 0.95 13.52 21.57
CA LYS A 42 1.26 14.12 22.88
C LYS A 42 0.44 15.38 23.17
N ASN A 43 0.09 16.14 22.13
CA ASN A 43 -0.60 17.42 22.27
C ASN A 43 -2.12 17.30 22.48
N LYS A 44 -2.67 16.07 22.62
CA LYS A 44 -4.11 15.79 22.82
C LYS A 44 -5.04 16.39 21.76
N GLU A 45 -4.53 16.90 20.64
CA GLU A 45 -5.32 17.13 19.43
C GLU A 45 -5.80 15.76 18.97
N LYS A 46 -7.12 15.53 19.06
CA LYS A 46 -7.82 14.25 18.85
C LYS A 46 -7.10 13.30 17.88
N GLY A 47 -6.30 12.37 18.44
CA GLY A 47 -6.04 10.98 18.01
C GLY A 47 -5.62 10.63 16.58
N THR A 48 -5.69 11.55 15.63
CA THR A 48 -5.64 11.28 14.21
C THR A 48 -4.52 12.07 13.55
N SER A 49 -3.83 11.44 12.61
CA SER A 49 -2.78 12.10 11.83
C SER A 49 -2.95 11.76 10.37
N ILE A 50 -2.72 12.76 9.52
CA ILE A 50 -2.84 12.58 8.08
C ILE A 50 -1.56 11.90 7.56
N LEU A 51 -1.73 10.70 7.04
CA LEU A 51 -0.72 9.96 6.30
C LEU A 51 -0.97 10.14 4.80
N ASN A 52 0.00 10.75 4.11
CA ASN A 52 -0.06 11.00 2.69
C ASN A 52 0.68 9.87 1.93
N LEU A 53 -0.04 9.11 1.11
CA LEU A 53 0.50 8.06 0.25
C LEU A 53 -0.01 8.21 -1.18
N PHE A 54 0.24 7.22 -2.03
CA PHE A 54 -0.13 7.22 -3.44
C PHE A 54 -0.77 5.89 -3.82
N ASP A 55 -1.68 5.92 -4.79
CA ASP A 55 -2.18 4.72 -5.47
C ASP A 55 -1.23 4.25 -6.58
N THR A 56 -1.55 3.13 -7.21
CA THR A 56 -0.78 2.55 -8.33
C THR A 56 -0.78 3.42 -9.59
N SER A 57 -1.63 4.44 -9.66
CA SER A 57 -1.66 5.44 -10.74
C SER A 57 -0.92 6.72 -10.35
N GLY A 58 -0.29 6.78 -9.17
CA GLY A 58 0.41 7.94 -8.65
C GLY A 58 -0.49 9.05 -8.11
N ARG A 59 -1.79 8.80 -7.95
CA ARG A 59 -2.71 9.75 -7.33
C ARG A 59 -2.53 9.73 -5.82
N LYS A 60 -2.47 10.92 -5.22
CA LYS A 60 -2.29 11.08 -3.79
C LYS A 60 -3.53 10.61 -3.03
N ILE A 61 -3.32 9.81 -1.99
CA ILE A 61 -4.36 9.39 -1.03
C ILE A 61 -3.98 9.91 0.35
N ASN A 62 -4.93 10.57 1.00
CA ASN A 62 -4.80 11.01 2.38
C ASN A 62 -5.55 10.04 3.28
N PHE A 63 -4.83 9.43 4.22
CA PHE A 63 -5.40 8.55 5.23
C PHE A 63 -5.43 9.27 6.56
N ASP A 64 -6.59 9.25 7.20
CA ASP A 64 -6.70 9.49 8.62
C ASP A 64 -6.29 8.21 9.35
N VAL A 65 -5.15 8.24 10.05
CA VAL A 65 -4.58 7.08 10.75
C VAL A 65 -4.40 7.32 12.25
N GLN A 66 -4.54 6.23 13.00
CA GLN A 66 -4.30 6.15 14.43
C GLN A 66 -3.35 4.99 14.77
N GLU A 67 -2.67 5.07 15.91
CA GLU A 67 -1.81 3.98 16.40
C GLU A 67 -2.68 2.77 16.76
N LYS A 68 -2.29 1.60 16.27
CA LYS A 68 -2.88 0.32 16.67
C LYS A 68 -1.87 -0.42 17.54
N ASN A 69 -2.21 -0.62 18.82
CA ASN A 69 -1.44 -1.51 19.68
C ASN A 69 -1.77 -2.95 19.28
N ILE A 70 -0.76 -3.70 18.82
CA ILE A 70 -0.91 -5.11 18.39
C ILE A 70 -0.45 -6.06 19.52
N SER A 71 0.25 -5.55 20.53
CA SER A 71 0.76 -6.31 21.68
C SER A 71 0.53 -5.55 22.98
N GLU A 72 0.40 -6.29 24.09
CA GLU A 72 0.33 -5.72 25.45
C GLU A 72 1.62 -4.95 25.80
N VAL A 73 2.76 -5.40 25.27
CA VAL A 73 4.06 -4.73 25.39
C VAL A 73 4.33 -3.90 24.13
N LYS A 74 4.40 -2.58 24.26
CA LYS A 74 4.79 -1.70 23.15
C LYS A 74 6.24 -1.97 22.73
N MET A 75 6.45 -2.39 21.49
CA MET A 75 7.78 -2.42 20.89
C MET A 75 8.25 -0.99 20.62
N LYS A 76 9.32 -0.58 21.31
CA LYS A 76 9.79 0.82 21.43
C LYS A 76 9.96 1.56 20.08
N ASP A 77 10.28 0.81 19.03
CA ASP A 77 10.75 1.33 17.75
C ASP A 77 9.89 0.91 16.55
N ILE A 78 8.81 0.16 16.78
CA ILE A 78 7.85 -0.25 15.75
C ILE A 78 6.53 0.46 16.01
N LEU A 79 6.08 1.23 15.03
CA LEU A 79 4.78 1.90 15.07
C LEU A 79 3.84 1.22 14.08
N ASN A 80 2.74 0.66 14.58
CA ASN A 80 1.67 0.16 13.73
C ASN A 80 0.55 1.18 13.68
N VAL A 81 0.08 1.50 12.47
CA VAL A 81 -1.04 2.40 12.27
C VAL A 81 -2.12 1.75 11.42
N LYS A 82 -3.37 2.09 11.74
CA LYS A 82 -4.55 1.70 10.95
C LYS A 82 -5.39 2.94 10.72
N GLY A 83 -6.04 3.02 9.57
CA GLY A 83 -6.85 4.17 9.22
C GLY A 83 -7.77 3.97 8.04
N LYS A 84 -8.47 5.04 7.68
CA LYS A 84 -9.31 5.11 6.49
C LYS A 84 -8.89 6.31 5.64
N SER A 85 -9.08 6.23 4.33
CA SER A 85 -8.94 7.41 3.48
C SER A 85 -10.00 8.44 3.85
N LEU A 86 -9.76 9.72 3.57
CA LEU A 86 -10.70 10.81 3.89
C LEU A 86 -12.06 10.66 3.18
N ASP A 87 -12.09 10.01 2.02
CA ASP A 87 -13.31 9.65 1.28
C ASP A 87 -13.95 8.33 1.77
N HIS A 88 -13.36 7.69 2.78
CA HIS A 88 -13.76 6.40 3.36
C HIS A 88 -13.76 5.20 2.40
N SER A 89 -13.23 5.34 1.18
CA SER A 89 -13.20 4.28 0.17
C SER A 89 -12.10 3.24 0.41
N LYS A 90 -11.10 3.55 1.24
CA LYS A 90 -9.91 2.73 1.46
C LYS A 90 -9.61 2.55 2.93
N ILE A 91 -9.12 1.37 3.29
CA ILE A 91 -8.68 1.03 4.65
C ILE A 91 -7.20 0.69 4.61
N ILE A 92 -6.38 1.39 5.38
CA ILE A 92 -4.93 1.16 5.43
C ILE A 92 -4.50 0.47 6.72
N THR A 93 -3.53 -0.42 6.61
CA THR A 93 -2.72 -0.93 7.72
C THR A 93 -1.25 -0.80 7.34
N LEU A 94 -0.47 -0.12 8.16
CA LEU A 94 0.94 0.15 7.89
C LEU A 94 1.78 -0.09 9.15
N THR A 95 2.90 -0.78 8.99
CA THR A 95 3.93 -0.96 9.99
C THR A 95 5.12 -0.08 9.64
N LEU A 96 5.51 0.80 10.55
CA LEU A 96 6.65 1.70 10.40
C LEU A 96 7.77 1.26 11.35
N PHE A 97 8.87 0.83 10.76
CA PHE A 97 10.14 0.55 11.43
C PHE A 97 11.00 1.83 11.48
N PRO A 98 12.12 1.86 12.22
CA PRO A 98 12.96 3.07 12.34
C PRO A 98 13.49 3.63 11.01
N LYS A 99 13.66 2.76 10.00
CA LYS A 99 14.26 3.10 8.70
C LYS A 99 13.39 2.73 7.49
N SER A 100 12.28 2.05 7.70
CA SER A 100 11.44 1.53 6.61
C SER A 100 9.97 1.50 7.03
N MET A 101 9.09 1.29 6.06
CA MET A 101 7.68 1.01 6.31
C MET A 101 7.22 -0.04 5.32
N SER A 102 6.24 -0.82 5.72
CA SER A 102 5.56 -1.80 4.87
C SER A 102 4.12 -1.97 5.32
N GLY A 103 3.25 -2.42 4.42
CA GLY A 103 1.87 -2.68 4.76
C GLY A 103 1.02 -2.77 3.51
N SER A 104 -0.27 -2.46 3.67
CA SER A 104 -1.21 -2.51 2.56
C SER A 104 -2.43 -1.65 2.82
N TYR A 105 -3.12 -1.26 1.76
CA TYR A 105 -4.49 -0.78 1.85
C TYR A 105 -5.45 -1.66 1.04
N LEU A 106 -6.71 -1.67 1.46
CA LEU A 106 -7.81 -2.33 0.78
C LEU A 106 -8.67 -1.27 0.09
N GLU A 107 -9.05 -1.52 -1.16
CA GLU A 107 -10.00 -0.74 -1.93
C GLU A 107 -10.93 -1.71 -2.67
N ASN A 108 -12.24 -1.63 -2.42
CA ASN A 108 -13.24 -2.49 -3.08
C ASN A 108 -12.89 -3.99 -3.06
N GLY A 109 -12.40 -4.49 -1.92
CA GLY A 109 -11.99 -5.89 -1.75
C GLY A 109 -10.63 -6.26 -2.34
N ARG A 110 -9.98 -5.37 -3.11
CA ARG A 110 -8.64 -5.58 -3.65
C ARG A 110 -7.57 -5.04 -2.70
N GLN A 111 -6.52 -5.82 -2.47
CA GLN A 111 -5.39 -5.43 -1.63
C GLN A 111 -4.23 -4.85 -2.45
N TYR A 112 -3.71 -3.72 -1.98
CA TYR A 112 -2.59 -2.99 -2.56
C TYR A 112 -1.46 -2.98 -1.55
N PHE A 113 -0.30 -3.48 -1.95
CA PHE A 113 0.87 -3.64 -1.08
C PHE A 113 1.76 -2.41 -1.15
N ILE A 114 2.34 -2.05 -0.03
CA ILE A 114 3.31 -0.96 0.10
C ILE A 114 4.58 -1.54 0.69
N GLU A 115 5.69 -1.42 -0.04
CA GLU A 115 6.97 -2.00 0.37
C GLU A 115 8.15 -1.09 0.03
N PRO A 116 9.27 -1.18 0.77
CA PRO A 116 10.49 -0.47 0.40
C PRO A 116 11.03 -0.99 -0.93
N VAL A 117 11.53 -0.08 -1.77
CA VAL A 117 12.29 -0.47 -2.97
C VAL A 117 13.70 -0.86 -2.54
N LYS A 118 14.13 -2.06 -2.95
CA LYS A 118 15.46 -2.59 -2.62
C LYS A 118 16.55 -1.60 -3.04
N ASP A 119 17.55 -1.43 -2.16
CA ASP A 119 18.71 -0.57 -2.37
C ASP A 119 18.40 0.93 -2.59
N LYS A 120 17.16 1.38 -2.31
CA LYS A 120 16.75 2.79 -2.41
C LYS A 120 16.23 3.33 -1.09
N CYS A 121 16.97 4.27 -0.50
CA CYS A 121 16.58 4.91 0.76
C CYS A 121 15.31 5.76 0.61
N ASN A 122 14.41 5.69 1.61
CA ASN A 122 13.15 6.44 1.66
C ASN A 122 12.27 6.30 0.41
N THR A 123 12.41 5.21 -0.33
CA THR A 123 11.71 4.97 -1.59
C THR A 123 10.86 3.72 -1.45
N TYR A 124 9.60 3.83 -1.85
CA TYR A 124 8.59 2.81 -1.67
C TYR A 124 7.83 2.60 -2.96
N LYS A 125 7.31 1.39 -3.14
CA LYS A 125 6.40 1.07 -4.23
C LYS A 125 5.04 0.71 -3.66
N VAL A 126 3.99 1.12 -4.34
CA VAL A 126 2.64 0.58 -4.21
C VAL A 126 2.35 -0.28 -5.41
N TYR A 127 1.81 -1.49 -5.20
CA TYR A 127 1.51 -2.41 -6.30
C TYR A 127 0.39 -3.38 -5.92
N ILE A 128 -0.25 -3.95 -6.93
CA ILE A 128 -1.15 -5.10 -6.76
C ILE A 128 -0.32 -6.36 -6.96
N ASN A 129 -0.39 -7.33 -6.05
CA ASN A 129 0.26 -8.62 -6.25
C ASN A 129 -0.62 -9.48 -7.17
N PRO A 130 -0.22 -9.73 -8.44
CA PRO A 130 -1.06 -10.45 -9.40
C PRO A 130 -1.27 -11.92 -9.03
N THR A 131 -0.51 -12.44 -8.07
CA THR A 131 -0.60 -13.84 -7.63
C THR A 131 -1.65 -14.04 -6.53
N ILE A 132 -2.12 -12.98 -5.87
CA ILE A 132 -3.09 -13.06 -4.77
C ILE A 132 -4.54 -13.05 -5.27
N ASP A 133 -4.78 -12.59 -6.50
CA ASP A 133 -6.09 -12.70 -7.18
C ASP A 133 -6.42 -14.15 -7.61
N LYS A 134 -5.54 -15.12 -7.31
CA LYS A 134 -5.80 -16.56 -7.40
C LYS A 134 -5.86 -17.11 -5.98
N ASP A 135 -7.05 -17.30 -5.45
CA ASP A 135 -7.34 -18.13 -4.28
C ASP A 135 -6.72 -17.71 -2.92
N VAL A 136 -6.92 -16.46 -2.50
CA VAL A 136 -6.82 -16.13 -1.06
C VAL A 136 -8.20 -15.85 -0.49
N GLU A 137 -8.98 -16.93 -0.33
CA GLU A 137 -10.04 -16.95 0.69
C GLU A 137 -9.37 -16.73 2.05
N VAL A 138 -9.62 -15.57 2.64
CA VAL A 138 -9.19 -15.24 4.00
C VAL A 138 -10.05 -16.08 4.96
N GLY A 139 -9.65 -17.32 5.26
CA GLY A 139 -10.46 -18.13 6.17
C GLY A 139 -10.14 -19.62 6.37
N GLN A 140 -9.23 -20.26 5.64
CA GLN A 140 -8.92 -21.67 5.91
C GLN A 140 -7.51 -21.82 6.50
N LEU A 141 -7.47 -22.02 7.82
CA LEU A 141 -6.44 -22.82 8.44
C LEU A 141 -6.39 -24.13 7.65
N LYS A 142 -5.22 -24.47 7.10
CA LYS A 142 -4.93 -25.85 6.76
C LYS A 142 -5.00 -26.61 8.08
N ASP A 143 -6.19 -27.14 8.40
CA ASP A 143 -6.32 -28.14 9.43
C ASP A 143 -5.37 -29.27 9.07
N PHE A 144 -4.53 -29.56 10.05
CA PHE A 144 -3.53 -30.59 10.02
C PHE A 144 -4.22 -31.93 9.71
N VAL A 145 -3.78 -32.59 8.64
CA VAL A 145 -4.03 -34.02 8.45
C VAL A 145 -2.82 -34.73 9.05
N GLU A 146 -3.04 -35.43 10.15
CA GLU A 146 -2.30 -36.65 10.51
C GLU A 146 -3.29 -37.82 10.51
#